data_AF-A0A7K2NRZ0-F1
#
_entry.id   AF-A0A7K2NRZ0-F1
#
_cell.length_a   1.000
_cell.length_b   1.000
_cell.length_c   1.000
_cell.angle_alpha   90.00
_cell.angle_beta   90.00
_cell.angle_gamma   90.00
#
_symmetry.space_group_name_H-M   'P 1'
#
loop_
_entity.id
_entity.type
_entity.pdbx_description
1 polymer ?
#
loop_
_entity_poly.entity_id
_entity_poly.type
_entity_poly.pdbx_seq_one_letter_code
_entity_poly.pdbx_strand_id
1 'polypeptide(L)' 'ADLRRPLVHAQREHIAVWEQQLRLARPELDPRQARVLVHAGFGVVVEAGRSLRWRDGPGHRDAVTALVVAALGL' A
#
# COMPACT_ATOMS: atom_id res chain seq x y z
N ALA A 1 18.27 15.41 -14.95
CA ALA A 1 17.83 15.83 -13.59
C ALA A 1 16.32 16.09 -13.55
N ASP A 2 15.69 16.35 -14.70
CA ASP A 2 14.31 16.85 -14.80
C ASP A 2 13.23 15.83 -14.42
N LEU A 3 13.50 14.52 -14.51
CA LEU A 3 12.52 13.48 -14.16
C LEU A 3 12.47 13.13 -12.67
N ARG A 4 13.49 13.49 -11.88
CA ARG A 4 13.55 13.12 -10.46
C ARG A 4 12.44 13.79 -9.64
N ARG A 5 12.15 15.07 -9.91
CA ARG A 5 11.11 15.82 -9.20
C ARG A 5 9.71 15.28 -9.52
N PRO A 6 9.30 15.12 -10.80
CA PRO A 6 8.01 14.51 -11.15
C PRO A 6 7.80 13.13 -10.52
N LEU A 7 8.83 12.27 -10.51
CA LEU A 7 8.71 10.93 -9.93
C LEU A 7 8.50 10.96 -8.41
N VAL A 8 9.20 11.83 -7.69
CA VAL A 8 9.00 12.01 -6.25
C VAL A 8 7.59 12.55 -5.96
N HIS A 9 7.07 13.44 -6.81
CA HIS A 9 5.70 13.92 -6.69
C HIS A 9 4.68 12.80 -6.90
N ALA A 10 4.79 12.04 -7.99
CA ALA A 10 3.89 10.93 -8.28
C ALA A 10 3.89 9.87 -7.17
N GLN A 11 5.07 9.56 -6.60
CA GLN A 11 5.18 8.63 -5.48
C GLN A 11 4.43 9.14 -4.23
N ARG A 12 4.59 10.43 -3.90
CA ARG A 12 3.92 11.04 -2.74
C ARG A 12 2.41 11.13 -2.92
N GLU A 13 1.96 11.46 -4.12
CA GLU A 13 0.53 11.50 -4.47
C GLU A 13 -0.09 10.11 -4.33
N HIS A 14 0.59 9.06 -4.81
CA HIS A 14 0.09 7.70 -4.64
C HIS A 14 -0.08 7.33 -3.15
N ILE A 15 0.93 7.62 -2.32
CA ILE A 15 0.83 7.39 -0.86
C ILE A 15 -0.32 8.20 -0.25
N ALA A 16 -0.49 9.47 -0.65
CA ALA A 16 -1.54 10.35 -0.13
C ALA A 16 -2.95 9.82 -0.43
N VAL A 17 -3.17 9.26 -1.62
CA VAL A 17 -4.45 8.63 -1.99
C VAL A 17 -4.76 7.47 -1.04
N TRP A 18 -3.80 6.58 -0.81
CA TRP A 18 -3.99 5.45 0.11
C TRP A 18 -4.19 5.89 1.56
N GLU A 19 -3.47 6.92 2.02
CA GLU A 19 -3.66 7.49 3.36
C GLU A 19 -5.09 8.01 3.53
N GLN A 20 -5.60 8.76 2.54
CA GLN A 20 -6.95 9.27 2.54
C GLN A 20 -7.98 8.13 2.58
N GLN A 21 -7.84 7.11 1.72
CA GLN A 21 -8.76 5.98 1.69
C GLN A 21 -8.75 5.18 2.99
N LEU A 22 -7.56 4.94 3.57
CA LEU A 22 -7.47 4.25 4.86
C LEU A 22 -8.15 5.05 5.97
N ARG A 23 -8.01 6.37 6.00
CA ARG A 23 -8.70 7.22 6.98
C ARG A 23 -10.21 7.32 6.78
N LEU A 24 -10.71 7.09 5.56
CA LEU A 24 -12.15 6.94 5.34
C LEU A 24 -12.67 5.62 5.93
N ALA A 25 -11.90 4.53 5.81
CA ALA A 25 -12.25 3.24 6.38
C ALA A 25 -11.98 3.15 7.91
N ARG A 26 -11.02 3.93 8.40
CA ARG A 26 -10.57 3.99 9.81
C ARG A 26 -10.41 5.44 10.28
N PRO A 27 -11.53 6.13 10.57
CA PRO A 27 -11.53 7.55 10.93
C PRO A 27 -10.76 7.87 12.22
N GLU A 28 -10.49 6.87 13.07
CA GLU A 28 -9.74 7.00 14.32
C GLU A 28 -8.23 7.19 14.11
N LEU A 29 -7.71 6.91 12.92
CA LEU A 29 -6.28 7.05 12.63
C LEU A 29 -5.91 8.50 12.34
N ASP A 30 -4.83 8.95 12.99
CA ASP A 30 -4.17 10.18 12.61
C ASP A 30 -3.41 10.01 11.25
N PRO A 31 -3.09 11.11 10.54
CA PRO A 31 -2.35 11.06 9.27
C PRO A 31 -1.04 10.27 9.33
N ARG A 32 -0.29 10.35 10.42
CA ARG A 32 1.00 9.69 10.58
C ARG A 32 0.82 8.18 10.75
N GLN A 33 -0.16 7.76 11.55
CA GLN A 33 -0.52 6.35 11.75
C GLN A 33 -1.00 5.73 10.43
N ALA A 34 -1.91 6.41 9.73
CA ALA A 34 -2.40 5.94 8.43
C ALA A 34 -1.25 5.78 7.42
N ARG A 35 -0.34 6.75 7.33
CA ARG A 35 0.83 6.67 6.44
C ARG A 35 1.75 5.50 6.78
N VAL A 36 1.99 5.22 8.07
CA VAL A 36 2.79 4.06 8.50
C VAL A 36 2.15 2.75 8.04
N LEU A 37 0.85 2.60 8.22
CA LEU A 37 0.11 1.40 7.81
C LEU A 37 0.09 1.23 6.29
N VAL A 38 -0.09 2.31 5.53
CA VAL A 38 0.01 2.29 4.05
C VAL A 38 1.39 1.80 3.60
N HIS A 39 2.46 2.30 4.20
CA HIS A 39 3.81 1.81 3.90
C HIS A 39 4.00 0.34 4.28
N ALA A 40 3.44 -0.10 5.41
CA ALA A 40 3.47 -1.51 5.81
C ALA A 40 2.71 -2.40 4.79
N GLY A 41 1.52 -1.98 4.37
CA GLY A 41 0.74 -2.67 3.33
C GLY A 41 1.50 -2.79 2.00
N PHE A 42 2.19 -1.73 1.56
CA PHE A 42 3.05 -1.81 0.37
C PHE A 42 4.24 -2.76 0.55
N GLY A 43 4.85 -2.79 1.73
CA GLY A 43 5.87 -3.77 2.07
C GLY A 43 5.37 -5.20 1.92
N VAL A 44 4.15 -5.48 2.40
CA VAL A 44 3.49 -6.78 2.25
C VAL A 44 3.28 -7.14 0.78
N VAL A 45 2.77 -6.23 -0.06
CA VAL A 45 2.63 -6.48 -1.51
C VAL A 45 3.96 -6.89 -2.13
N VAL A 46 5.05 -6.20 -1.78
CA VAL A 46 6.38 -6.46 -2.34
C VAL A 46 6.89 -7.84 -1.92
N GLU A 47 6.81 -8.17 -0.63
CA GLU A 47 7.32 -9.44 -0.12
C GLU A 47 6.46 -10.65 -0.52
N ALA A 48 5.14 -10.50 -0.53
CA ALA A 48 4.23 -11.52 -1.04
C ALA A 48 4.45 -11.74 -2.54
N GLY A 49 4.60 -10.66 -3.32
CA GLY A 49 4.89 -10.73 -4.75
C GLY A 49 6.20 -11.45 -5.06
N ARG A 50 7.28 -11.15 -4.30
CA ARG A 50 8.56 -11.89 -4.39
C ARG A 50 8.37 -13.38 -4.11
N SER A 51 7.66 -13.72 -3.05
CA SER A 51 7.40 -15.10 -2.64
C SER A 51 6.59 -15.88 -3.68
N LEU A 52 5.61 -15.21 -4.31
CA LEU A 52 4.76 -15.77 -5.37
C LEU A 52 5.37 -15.67 -6.78
N ARG A 53 6.62 -15.17 -6.87
CA ARG A 53 7.33 -14.91 -8.13
C ARG A 53 6.52 -14.05 -9.12
N TRP A 54 5.70 -13.15 -8.59
CA TRP A 54 4.82 -12.25 -9.35
C TRP A 54 3.89 -12.95 -10.34
N ARG A 55 3.63 -14.26 -10.14
CA ARG A 55 2.70 -14.99 -10.99
C ARG A 55 1.29 -14.50 -10.71
N ASP A 56 0.61 -14.03 -11.74
CA ASP A 56 -0.76 -13.59 -11.63
C ASP A 56 -1.73 -14.77 -11.73
N GLY A 57 -2.69 -14.82 -10.80
CA GLY A 57 -3.69 -15.87 -10.70
C GLY A 57 -4.67 -15.56 -9.58
N PRO A 58 -5.93 -16.02 -9.67
CA PRO A 58 -6.98 -15.64 -8.73
C PRO A 58 -6.59 -15.90 -7.26
N GLY A 59 -6.09 -17.10 -6.94
CA GLY A 59 -5.66 -17.41 -5.57
C GLY A 59 -4.46 -16.59 -5.07
N HIS A 60 -3.58 -16.12 -5.95
CA HIS A 60 -2.49 -15.22 -5.56
C HIS A 60 -2.99 -13.80 -5.28
N ARG A 61 -3.94 -13.31 -6.09
CA ARG A 61 -4.59 -12.01 -5.84
C ARG A 61 -5.33 -12.03 -4.51
N ASP A 62 -6.06 -13.09 -4.22
CA ASP A 62 -6.77 -13.26 -2.96
C ASP A 62 -5.81 -13.28 -1.77
N ALA A 63 -4.71 -14.06 -1.88
CA ALA A 63 -3.69 -14.14 -0.83
C ALA A 63 -3.03 -12.78 -0.57
N VAL A 64 -2.59 -12.06 -1.61
CA VAL A 64 -1.98 -10.73 -1.48
C VAL A 64 -2.99 -9.74 -0.88
N THR A 65 -4.24 -9.77 -1.34
CA THR A 65 -5.31 -8.88 -0.83
C THR A 65 -5.55 -9.12 0.66
N ALA A 66 -5.69 -10.38 1.08
CA ALA A 66 -5.90 -10.73 2.48
C ALA A 66 -4.74 -10.24 3.37
N LEU A 67 -3.50 -10.42 2.92
CA LEU A 67 -2.32 -9.97 3.65
C LEU A 67 -2.25 -8.44 3.76
N VAL A 68 -2.58 -7.71 2.69
CA VAL A 68 -2.59 -6.24 2.70
C VAL A 68 -3.70 -5.70 3.60
N VAL A 69 -4.91 -6.24 3.49
CA VAL A 69 -6.06 -5.87 4.34
C VAL A 69 -5.70 -6.05 5.82
N ALA A 70 -5.12 -7.19 6.18
CA ALA A 70 -4.64 -7.44 7.54
C ALA A 70 -3.56 -6.44 7.98
N ALA A 71 -2.61 -6.08 7.11
CA ALA A 71 -1.56 -5.10 7.42
C ALA A 71 -2.09 -3.67 7.60
N LEU A 72 -3.20 -3.32 6.95
CA LEU A 72 -3.90 -2.06 7.14
C LEU A 72 -4.80 -2.06 8.39
N GLY A 73 -5.01 -3.24 9.00
CA GLY A 73 -5.89 -3.44 10.14
C GLY A 73 -7.36 -3.26 9.77
N LEU A 74 -7.74 -3.75 8.57
CA LEU A 74 -9.11 -3.81 8.05
C LEU A 74 -9.69 -5.23 8.16
#